data_AF-A0A495X021-F1
#
_entry.id   AF-A0A495X021-F1
#
_cell.length_a   1.000
_cell.length_b   1.000
_cell.length_c   1.000
_cell.angle_alpha   90.00
_cell.angle_beta   90.00
_cell.angle_gamma   90.00
#
_symmetry.space_group_name_H-M   'P 1'
#
loop_
_entity.id
_entity.type
_entity.pdbx_description
1 polymer ?
#
loop_
_entity_poly.entity_id
_entity_poly.type
_entity_poly.pdbx_seq_one_letter_code
_entity_poly.pdbx_strand_id
1 'polypeptide(L)'
;MSDSPRPPGRPAVVVLFSVAACALLGASALTAVALADGGPAGRDPVAVGERPSPTPRTSSSRAPGLPMCVVGTWRTVEDSLMLKFYSDADRIPFSGGGRRYEFRPDGTATEYQENWTMTGNYEGNELRLVGNGSTDFTWKADDRQITYLARTKTTVKYDSYDQRGLIGTTPQEVKADLNEVDEYTCQGNQFTEQNAANGYRSVWVRIDGAGVYG
;
A
#
# COMPACT_ATOMS: atom_id res chain seq x y z
N MET A 1 52.01 13.79 -28.23
CA MET A 1 51.86 15.25 -28.06
C MET A 1 51.21 15.80 -29.31
N SER A 2 49.90 16.04 -29.25
CA SER A 2 49.13 16.87 -30.18
C SER A 2 47.91 17.34 -29.41
N ASP A 3 47.97 18.60 -28.96
CA ASP A 3 46.87 19.36 -28.39
C ASP A 3 45.98 19.89 -29.51
N SER A 4 44.67 19.76 -29.34
CA SER A 4 43.65 20.54 -30.03
C SER A 4 42.31 20.45 -29.30
N PRO A 5 41.46 21.49 -29.37
CA PRO A 5 41.02 22.22 -28.19
C PRO A 5 39.60 21.87 -27.72
N ARG A 6 39.36 22.06 -26.42
CA ARG A 6 38.01 22.05 -25.82
C ARG A 6 37.19 23.24 -26.34
N PRO A 7 35.92 23.04 -26.74
CA PRO A 7 34.99 24.13 -26.92
C PRO A 7 34.50 24.70 -25.56
N PRO A 8 34.17 26.01 -25.50
CA PRO A 8 33.87 26.75 -24.28
C PRO A 8 32.49 26.41 -23.67
N GLY A 9 32.38 26.59 -22.36
CA GLY A 9 31.18 26.28 -21.59
C GLY A 9 30.22 27.47 -21.35
N ARG A 10 29.00 27.05 -20.97
CA ARG A 10 27.90 27.75 -20.28
C ARG A 10 26.99 28.65 -21.14
N PRO A 11 25.69 28.88 -20.79
CA PRO A 11 24.85 28.32 -19.72
C PRO A 11 23.44 27.91 -20.20
N ALA A 12 23.05 26.63 -20.09
CA ALA A 12 21.66 26.18 -20.33
C ALA A 12 20.85 26.10 -19.01
N VAL A 13 21.08 27.09 -18.14
CA VAL A 13 20.28 27.39 -16.95
C VAL A 13 19.68 28.75 -17.24
N VAL A 14 18.37 28.93 -17.05
CA VAL A 14 17.50 30.03 -17.52
C VAL A 14 16.76 29.64 -18.81
N VAL A 15 15.42 29.68 -18.78
CA VAL A 15 14.40 29.48 -19.85
C VAL A 15 13.38 28.33 -19.64
N LEU A 16 13.26 27.72 -18.45
CA LEU A 16 12.06 26.91 -18.09
C LEU A 16 11.47 27.28 -16.72
N PHE A 17 11.37 28.59 -16.46
CA PHE A 17 10.69 29.20 -15.30
C PHE A 17 9.60 30.19 -15.75
N SER A 18 8.78 29.77 -16.72
CA SER A 18 7.82 30.68 -17.39
C SER A 18 6.45 30.07 -17.70
N VAL A 19 6.03 29.04 -16.94
CA VAL A 19 4.63 28.56 -16.91
C VAL A 19 4.20 28.25 -15.46
N ALA A 20 4.50 29.17 -14.54
CA ALA A 20 4.08 29.10 -13.14
C ALA A 20 3.73 30.51 -12.63
N ALA A 21 2.77 31.19 -13.26
CA ALA A 21 2.36 32.54 -12.85
C ALA A 21 0.95 32.99 -13.33
N CYS A 22 -0.01 32.10 -13.58
CA CYS A 22 -1.36 32.52 -14.02
C CYS A 22 -2.54 31.76 -13.37
N ALA A 23 -2.38 31.19 -12.17
CA ALA A 23 -3.50 30.51 -11.47
C ALA A 23 -3.68 30.92 -10.00
N LEU A 24 -3.20 32.11 -9.63
CA LEU A 24 -3.49 32.74 -8.34
C LEU A 24 -4.01 34.12 -8.66
N LEU A 25 -5.34 34.29 -8.72
CA LEU A 25 -6.12 35.52 -8.55
C LEU A 25 -7.57 35.21 -8.99
N GLY A 26 -8.35 34.68 -8.05
CA GLY A 26 -9.74 34.28 -8.26
C GLY A 26 -10.59 34.47 -7.01
N ALA A 27 -10.75 35.73 -6.62
CA ALA A 27 -11.87 36.30 -5.87
C ALA A 27 -12.27 35.66 -4.53
N SER A 28 -11.55 36.06 -3.47
CA SER A 28 -12.14 36.30 -2.15
C SER A 28 -12.85 37.66 -2.13
N ALA A 29 -14.18 37.70 -2.13
CA ALA A 29 -15.01 38.76 -1.56
C ALA A 29 -16.49 38.49 -1.86
N LEU A 30 -17.31 38.29 -0.82
CA LEU A 30 -18.68 38.81 -0.72
C LEU A 30 -19.19 38.52 0.70
N THR A 31 -18.81 39.40 1.62
CA THR A 31 -19.43 39.53 2.94
C THR A 31 -20.39 40.71 2.90
N ALA A 32 -21.62 40.47 3.36
CA ALA A 32 -22.62 41.40 3.88
C ALA A 32 -23.20 42.47 2.93
N VAL A 33 -24.52 42.48 2.76
CA VAL A 33 -25.46 43.38 3.46
C VAL A 33 -26.88 43.04 2.99
N ALA A 34 -27.70 42.53 3.93
CA ALA A 34 -29.15 42.71 3.93
C ALA A 34 -29.65 42.50 5.37
N LEU A 35 -29.44 43.53 6.19
CA LEU A 35 -30.24 43.78 7.39
C LEU A 35 -31.32 44.80 7.03
N ALA A 36 -32.48 44.68 7.67
CA ALA A 36 -33.77 45.36 7.48
C ALA A 36 -34.73 44.57 6.58
N ASP A 37 -35.97 44.26 6.94
CA ASP A 37 -36.80 44.66 8.08
C ASP A 37 -37.91 43.61 8.20
N GLY A 38 -38.15 43.10 9.40
CA GLY A 38 -39.14 42.04 9.62
C GLY A 38 -39.35 41.78 11.10
N GLY A 39 -39.95 42.75 11.79
CA GLY A 39 -40.31 42.63 13.19
C GLY A 39 -41.14 41.36 13.45
N PRO A 40 -40.94 40.68 14.60
CA PRO A 40 -41.70 39.48 14.91
C PRO A 40 -43.16 39.86 15.17
N ALA A 41 -44.05 39.44 14.27
CA ALA A 41 -45.47 39.36 14.57
C ALA A 41 -45.65 38.43 15.76
N GLY A 42 -46.27 38.97 16.83
CA GLY A 42 -46.58 38.23 18.05
C GLY A 42 -47.34 36.95 17.69
N ARG A 43 -46.70 35.81 17.93
CA ARG A 43 -47.35 34.51 17.91
C ARG A 43 -47.81 34.20 19.33
N ASP A 44 -49.07 33.81 19.45
CA ASP A 44 -49.72 33.38 20.69
C ASP A 44 -48.87 32.37 21.46
N PRO A 45 -48.91 32.39 22.81
CA PRO A 45 -48.13 31.46 23.62
C PRO A 45 -48.58 30.02 23.36
N VAL A 46 -47.71 29.24 22.70
CA VAL A 46 -47.86 27.79 22.59
C VAL A 46 -47.69 27.21 23.99
N ALA A 47 -48.70 26.48 24.47
CA ALA A 47 -48.63 25.77 25.74
C ALA A 47 -47.37 24.89 25.79
N VAL A 48 -46.56 25.09 26.82
CA VAL A 48 -45.37 24.28 27.12
C VAL A 48 -45.87 22.93 27.63
N GLY A 49 -46.17 22.01 26.71
CA GLY A 49 -46.30 20.59 27.03
C GLY A 49 -44.93 20.04 27.42
N GLU A 50 -44.85 19.27 28.50
CA GLU A 50 -43.64 18.56 28.92
C GLU A 50 -43.05 17.79 27.74
N ARG A 51 -41.90 18.27 27.24
CA ARG A 51 -41.14 17.57 26.21
C ARG A 51 -40.53 16.34 26.87
N PRO A 52 -40.73 15.12 26.35
CA PRO A 52 -40.11 13.93 26.90
C PRO A 52 -38.60 14.15 27.00
N SER A 53 -38.04 13.94 28.20
CA SER A 53 -36.59 14.03 28.40
C SER A 53 -35.91 13.00 27.47
N PRO A 54 -34.87 13.38 26.72
CA PRO A 54 -34.20 12.46 25.81
C PRO A 54 -33.61 11.30 26.61
N THR A 55 -34.04 10.08 26.28
CA THR A 55 -33.50 8.86 26.87
C THR A 55 -32.00 8.77 26.54
N PRO A 56 -31.12 8.50 27.53
CA PRO A 56 -29.69 8.33 27.26
C PRO A 56 -29.50 7.23 26.23
N ARG A 57 -28.90 7.58 25.09
CA ARG A 57 -28.55 6.61 24.05
C ARG A 57 -27.40 5.77 24.59
N THR A 58 -27.56 4.46 24.65
CA THR A 58 -26.48 3.52 24.97
C THR A 58 -25.33 3.78 24.00
N SER A 59 -24.14 4.08 24.51
CA SER A 59 -22.96 4.25 23.66
C SER A 59 -22.63 2.90 23.02
N SER A 60 -23.02 2.68 21.77
CA SER A 60 -22.48 1.58 20.98
C SER A 60 -21.02 1.89 20.69
N SER A 61 -20.10 1.26 21.39
CA SER A 61 -18.70 1.25 20.98
C SER A 61 -18.62 0.54 19.64
N ARG A 62 -18.34 1.27 18.56
CA ARG A 62 -17.99 0.64 17.28
C ARG A 62 -16.74 -0.21 17.54
N ALA A 63 -16.72 -1.44 17.03
CA ALA A 63 -15.47 -2.20 17.01
C ALA A 63 -14.38 -1.34 16.34
N PRO A 64 -13.14 -1.33 16.85
CA PRO A 64 -12.04 -0.64 16.19
C PRO A 64 -12.00 -1.08 14.71
N GLY A 65 -12.01 -0.13 13.79
CA GLY A 65 -11.82 -0.43 12.38
C GLY A 65 -10.39 -0.93 12.13
N LEU A 66 -10.15 -1.54 10.97
CA LEU A 66 -8.80 -1.91 10.56
C LEU A 66 -7.88 -0.67 10.53
N PRO A 67 -6.57 -0.82 10.81
CA PRO A 67 -5.62 0.29 10.73
C PRO A 67 -5.64 0.94 9.35
N MET A 68 -6.12 2.19 9.27
CA MET A 68 -6.28 2.93 8.02
C MET A 68 -4.97 3.13 7.26
N CYS A 69 -3.84 3.04 7.97
CA CYS A 69 -2.52 3.17 7.37
C CYS A 69 -2.22 2.02 6.39
N VAL A 70 -2.66 0.79 6.66
CA VAL A 70 -2.43 -0.40 5.82
C VAL A 70 -3.32 -0.37 4.56
N VAL A 71 -4.54 0.15 4.69
CA VAL A 71 -5.52 0.20 3.60
C VAL A 71 -4.99 1.01 2.40
N GLY A 72 -5.19 0.47 1.20
CA GLY A 72 -4.81 1.08 -0.08
C GLY A 72 -3.92 0.18 -0.94
N THR A 73 -3.32 0.79 -1.97
CA THR A 73 -2.48 0.08 -2.93
C THR A 73 -0.99 0.33 -2.67
N TRP A 74 -0.21 -0.75 -2.69
CA TRP A 74 1.21 -0.76 -2.37
C TRP A 74 2.02 -1.51 -3.42
N ARG A 75 3.29 -1.16 -3.54
CA ARG A 75 4.30 -1.92 -4.27
C ARG A 75 5.49 -2.22 -3.37
N THR A 76 5.94 -3.46 -3.34
CA THR A 76 7.21 -3.82 -2.68
C THR A 76 8.36 -3.22 -3.48
N VAL A 77 9.26 -2.52 -2.79
CA VAL A 77 10.51 -1.96 -3.35
C VAL A 77 11.72 -2.74 -2.86
N GLU A 78 11.57 -3.47 -1.76
CA GLU A 78 12.55 -4.40 -1.23
C GLU A 78 11.79 -5.60 -0.67
N ASP A 79 12.18 -6.81 -1.07
CA ASP A 79 11.72 -8.07 -0.51
C ASP A 79 12.96 -8.90 -0.19
N SER A 80 13.02 -9.48 1.01
CA SER A 80 14.03 -10.45 1.43
C SER A 80 13.33 -11.60 2.12
N LEU A 81 13.60 -12.84 1.69
CA LEU A 81 13.05 -14.03 2.32
C LEU A 81 13.91 -15.28 2.10
N MET A 82 13.75 -16.24 3.00
CA MET A 82 14.48 -17.52 2.98
C MET A 82 13.65 -18.58 2.26
N LEU A 83 14.10 -19.01 1.08
CA LEU A 83 13.40 -19.99 0.24
C LEU A 83 14.05 -21.37 0.27
N LYS A 84 13.22 -22.41 0.36
CA LYS A 84 13.64 -23.78 0.06
C LYS A 84 13.58 -23.98 -1.46
N PHE A 85 14.71 -23.76 -2.14
CA PHE A 85 14.78 -23.85 -3.60
C PHE A 85 15.09 -25.29 -4.08
N TYR A 86 16.10 -25.92 -3.48
CA TYR A 86 16.38 -27.35 -3.67
C TYR A 86 15.87 -28.15 -2.47
N SER A 87 15.38 -29.37 -2.69
CA SER A 87 14.78 -30.21 -1.65
C SER A 87 15.79 -30.70 -0.61
N ASP A 88 17.05 -30.84 -1.01
CA ASP A 88 18.18 -31.35 -0.24
C ASP A 88 19.09 -30.26 0.36
N ALA A 89 19.01 -29.01 -0.11
CA ALA A 89 19.77 -27.89 0.43
C ALA A 89 19.03 -27.09 1.51
N ASP A 90 19.74 -26.40 2.40
CA ASP A 90 19.11 -25.47 3.35
C ASP A 90 18.35 -24.34 2.64
N ARG A 91 17.55 -23.57 3.40
CA ARG A 91 16.89 -22.39 2.84
C ARG A 91 17.93 -21.36 2.42
N ILE A 92 17.74 -20.78 1.25
CA ILE A 92 18.66 -19.83 0.62
C ILE A 92 18.04 -18.43 0.72
N PRO A 93 18.83 -17.39 1.03
CA PRO A 93 18.34 -16.02 1.01
C PRO A 93 18.06 -15.58 -0.42
N PHE A 94 16.86 -15.07 -0.65
CA PHE A 94 16.45 -14.43 -1.89
C PHE A 94 16.11 -12.97 -1.62
N SER A 95 16.44 -12.11 -2.57
CA SER A 95 16.10 -10.68 -2.56
C SER A 95 15.41 -10.26 -3.85
N GLY A 96 14.53 -9.27 -3.79
CA GLY A 96 13.81 -8.77 -4.96
C GLY A 96 12.87 -7.62 -4.63
N GLY A 97 11.79 -7.51 -5.39
CA GLY A 97 10.73 -6.53 -5.19
C GLY A 97 9.79 -6.47 -6.39
N GLY A 98 8.74 -5.65 -6.28
CA GLY A 98 7.82 -5.36 -7.38
C GLY A 98 6.44 -6.00 -7.27
N ARG A 99 6.15 -6.77 -6.22
CA ARG A 99 4.78 -7.25 -5.93
C ARG A 99 3.88 -6.05 -5.68
N ARG A 100 2.64 -6.12 -6.16
CA ARG A 100 1.62 -5.11 -5.89
C ARG A 100 0.55 -5.68 -5.00
N TYR A 101 0.12 -4.92 -4.00
CA TYR A 101 -0.94 -5.31 -3.09
C TYR A 101 -2.06 -4.27 -3.12
N GLU A 102 -3.29 -4.74 -2.97
CA GLU A 102 -4.47 -3.90 -2.76
C GLU A 102 -5.18 -4.37 -1.49
N PHE A 103 -5.00 -3.64 -0.38
CA PHE A 103 -5.70 -3.90 0.88
C PHE A 103 -6.98 -3.08 0.96
N ARG A 104 -8.10 -3.75 1.16
CA ARG A 104 -9.43 -3.14 1.25
C ARG A 104 -9.88 -3.03 2.71
N PRO A 105 -10.70 -2.01 3.05
CA PRO A 105 -11.15 -1.78 4.42
C PRO A 105 -12.13 -2.85 4.94
N ASP A 106 -12.63 -3.74 4.07
CA ASP A 106 -13.48 -4.87 4.44
C ASP A 106 -12.69 -6.11 4.91
N GLY A 107 -11.36 -6.03 4.96
CA GLY A 107 -10.49 -7.14 5.34
C GLY A 107 -10.18 -8.11 4.21
N THR A 108 -10.49 -7.76 2.95
CA THR A 108 -10.02 -8.49 1.77
C THR A 108 -8.80 -7.82 1.16
N ALA A 109 -7.98 -8.59 0.46
CA ALA A 109 -6.85 -8.07 -0.28
C ALA A 109 -6.51 -8.94 -1.49
N THR A 110 -5.81 -8.33 -2.45
CA THR A 110 -5.27 -9.00 -3.62
C THR A 110 -3.79 -8.71 -3.77
N GLU A 111 -2.98 -9.75 -3.91
CA GLU A 111 -1.58 -9.69 -4.34
C GLU A 111 -1.52 -9.89 -5.85
N TYR A 112 -0.73 -9.07 -6.53
CA TYR A 112 -0.44 -9.16 -7.96
C TYR A 112 1.06 -9.34 -8.17
N GLN A 113 1.38 -10.31 -9.00
CA GLN A 113 2.74 -10.63 -9.41
C GLN A 113 2.82 -10.50 -10.94
N GLU A 114 3.49 -9.45 -11.41
CA GLU A 114 3.64 -9.13 -12.82
C GLU A 114 5.14 -9.22 -13.17
N ASN A 115 5.61 -10.44 -13.49
CA ASN A 115 7.04 -10.78 -13.55
C ASN A 115 7.80 -10.42 -12.27
N TRP A 116 7.18 -10.65 -11.11
CA TRP A 116 7.85 -10.45 -9.83
C TRP A 116 9.08 -11.36 -9.78
N THR A 117 10.26 -10.78 -9.57
CA THR A 117 11.52 -11.52 -9.64
C THR A 117 12.23 -11.44 -8.30
N MET A 118 12.69 -12.60 -7.84
CA MET A 118 13.68 -12.70 -6.78
C MET A 118 14.93 -13.41 -7.26
N THR A 119 16.07 -12.98 -6.74
CA THR A 119 17.37 -13.61 -6.98
C THR A 119 18.00 -14.09 -5.68
N GLY A 120 18.65 -15.25 -5.75
CA GLY A 120 19.45 -15.83 -4.67
C GLY A 120 20.78 -16.33 -5.23
N ASN A 121 21.67 -16.79 -4.37
CA ASN A 121 22.93 -17.42 -4.78
C ASN A 121 23.13 -18.74 -4.04
N TYR A 122 23.55 -19.77 -4.78
CA TYR A 122 23.87 -21.09 -4.22
C TYR A 122 25.13 -21.64 -4.89
N GLU A 123 26.16 -21.93 -4.10
CA GLU A 123 27.46 -22.45 -4.56
C GLU A 123 28.08 -21.62 -5.71
N GLY A 124 27.90 -20.29 -5.66
CA GLY A 124 28.44 -19.37 -6.66
C GLY A 124 27.59 -19.22 -7.93
N ASN A 125 26.42 -19.86 -8.01
CA ASN A 125 25.48 -19.72 -9.11
C ASN A 125 24.28 -18.87 -8.69
N GLU A 126 23.84 -17.97 -9.58
CA GLU A 126 22.60 -17.23 -9.40
C GLU A 126 21.40 -18.17 -9.56
N LEU A 127 20.48 -18.07 -8.60
CA LEU A 127 19.15 -18.67 -8.68
C LEU A 127 18.14 -17.55 -8.90
N ARG A 128 17.11 -17.82 -9.69
CA ARG A 128 16.06 -16.84 -9.96
C ARG A 128 14.68 -17.46 -9.85
N LEU A 129 13.78 -16.78 -9.15
CA LEU A 129 12.37 -17.12 -9.05
C LEU A 129 11.56 -16.03 -9.72
N VAL A 130 10.64 -16.38 -10.62
CA VAL A 130 9.73 -15.44 -11.27
C VAL A 130 8.28 -15.82 -10.99
N GLY A 131 7.56 -14.94 -10.32
CA GLY A 131 6.14 -15.08 -10.02
C GLY A 131 5.26 -14.32 -11.00
N ASN A 132 4.20 -14.99 -11.46
CA ASN A 132 3.20 -14.42 -12.37
C ASN A 132 1.79 -14.84 -11.96
N GLY A 133 0.88 -13.87 -11.84
CA GLY A 133 -0.53 -14.10 -11.54
C GLY A 133 -1.05 -13.21 -10.42
N SER A 134 -2.13 -13.63 -9.78
CA SER A 134 -2.71 -12.91 -8.64
C SER A 134 -3.27 -13.87 -7.60
N THR A 135 -3.34 -13.39 -6.36
CA THR A 135 -3.83 -14.14 -5.21
C THR A 135 -4.77 -13.28 -4.39
N ASP A 136 -5.98 -13.78 -4.15
CA ASP A 136 -6.94 -13.16 -3.24
C ASP A 136 -6.83 -13.82 -1.86
N PHE A 137 -6.88 -13.00 -0.81
CA PHE A 137 -6.77 -13.42 0.57
C PHE A 137 -7.55 -12.48 1.50
N THR A 138 -7.72 -12.88 2.75
CA THR A 138 -8.25 -12.00 3.79
C THR A 138 -7.14 -11.57 4.73
N TRP A 139 -7.33 -10.45 5.41
CA TRP A 139 -6.33 -9.90 6.30
C TRP A 139 -6.97 -9.21 7.49
N LYS A 140 -6.18 -9.08 8.54
CA LYS A 140 -6.46 -8.23 9.70
C LYS A 140 -5.16 -7.63 10.17
N ALA A 141 -5.23 -6.51 10.89
CA ALA A 141 -4.07 -5.94 11.55
C ALA A 141 -4.48 -5.28 12.86
N ASP A 142 -3.54 -5.22 13.78
CA ASP A 142 -3.57 -4.33 14.95
C ASP A 142 -2.48 -3.26 14.82
N ASP A 143 -2.12 -2.59 15.92
CA ASP A 143 -1.12 -1.50 15.91
C ASP A 143 0.32 -1.96 15.57
N ARG A 144 0.61 -3.26 15.61
CA ARG A 144 1.98 -3.82 15.47
C ARG A 144 2.07 -4.98 14.50
N GLN A 145 0.99 -5.72 14.31
CA GLN A 145 0.99 -6.95 13.55
C GLN A 145 -0.06 -6.93 12.45
N ILE A 146 0.34 -7.45 11.30
CA ILE A 146 -0.56 -7.80 10.21
C ILE A 146 -0.65 -9.32 10.14
N THR A 147 -1.85 -9.83 9.89
CA THR A 147 -2.11 -11.24 9.72
C THR A 147 -2.75 -11.48 8.37
N TYR A 148 -2.08 -12.28 7.55
CA TYR A 148 -2.56 -12.81 6.29
C TYR A 148 -3.32 -14.11 6.54
N LEU A 149 -4.56 -14.15 6.07
CA LEU A 149 -5.52 -15.21 6.34
C LEU A 149 -6.06 -15.78 5.03
N ALA A 150 -6.39 -17.06 5.04
CA ALA A 150 -7.18 -17.75 4.01
C ALA A 150 -6.87 -17.29 2.57
N ARG A 151 -5.88 -17.91 1.94
CA ARG A 151 -5.68 -17.74 0.50
C ARG A 151 -6.86 -18.37 -0.23
N THR A 152 -7.83 -17.57 -0.65
CA THR A 152 -9.13 -18.02 -1.14
C THR A 152 -9.10 -18.40 -2.62
N LYS A 153 -8.26 -17.70 -3.40
CA LYS A 153 -8.09 -17.92 -4.83
C LYS A 153 -6.67 -17.54 -5.24
N THR A 154 -6.10 -18.29 -6.18
CA THR A 154 -4.82 -17.92 -6.79
C THR A 154 -4.71 -18.40 -8.22
N THR A 155 -4.05 -17.61 -9.05
CA THR A 155 -3.58 -17.98 -10.40
C THR A 155 -2.06 -17.95 -10.50
N VAL A 156 -1.37 -17.70 -9.37
CA VAL A 156 0.07 -17.51 -9.34
C VAL A 156 0.79 -18.78 -9.74
N LYS A 157 1.80 -18.61 -10.59
CA LYS A 157 2.81 -19.63 -10.92
C LYS A 157 4.19 -19.06 -10.64
N TYR A 158 5.08 -19.91 -10.14
CA TYR A 158 6.48 -19.60 -9.92
C TYR A 158 7.35 -20.39 -10.88
N ASP A 159 8.07 -19.68 -11.74
CA ASP A 159 9.11 -20.24 -12.60
C ASP A 159 10.45 -20.15 -11.87
N SER A 160 11.09 -21.30 -11.67
CA SER A 160 12.39 -21.42 -11.01
C SER A 160 13.49 -21.61 -12.04
N TYR A 161 14.57 -20.84 -11.93
CA TYR A 161 15.71 -20.86 -12.84
C TYR A 161 17.02 -21.05 -12.07
N ASP A 162 17.92 -21.84 -12.64
CA ASP A 162 19.32 -21.90 -12.25
C ASP A 162 20.23 -21.75 -13.49
N GLN A 163 21.53 -22.05 -13.37
CA GLN A 163 22.50 -21.96 -14.47
C GLN A 163 22.13 -22.80 -15.70
N ARG A 164 21.25 -23.79 -15.57
CA ARG A 164 20.76 -24.65 -16.67
C ARG A 164 19.55 -24.06 -17.40
N GLY A 165 18.98 -22.97 -16.90
CA GLY A 165 17.74 -22.36 -17.42
C GLY A 165 16.54 -22.66 -16.53
N LEU A 166 15.34 -22.68 -17.12
CA LEU A 166 14.09 -23.01 -16.41
C LEU A 166 14.13 -24.45 -15.93
N ILE A 167 14.07 -24.66 -14.62
CA ILE A 167 14.10 -26.00 -14.01
C ILE A 167 12.71 -26.48 -13.57
N GLY A 168 11.74 -25.57 -13.44
CA GLY A 168 10.38 -25.95 -13.10
C GLY A 168 9.43 -24.76 -13.00
N THR A 169 8.15 -25.06 -13.15
CA THR A 169 7.04 -24.14 -12.92
C THR A 169 6.13 -24.77 -11.88
N THR A 170 5.89 -24.07 -10.78
CA THR A 170 5.05 -24.57 -9.68
C THR A 170 3.85 -23.63 -9.47
N PRO A 171 2.61 -24.13 -9.54
CA PRO A 171 1.45 -23.32 -9.18
C PRO A 171 1.44 -23.05 -7.68
N GLN A 172 1.01 -21.86 -7.28
CA GLN A 172 0.72 -21.58 -5.88
C GLN A 172 -0.59 -22.29 -5.50
N GLU A 173 -0.61 -22.92 -4.34
CA GLU A 173 -1.80 -23.60 -3.83
C GLU A 173 -2.72 -22.64 -3.09
N VAL A 174 -4.03 -22.83 -3.24
CA VAL A 174 -5.06 -22.27 -2.34
C VAL A 174 -4.83 -22.84 -0.95
N LYS A 175 -4.90 -21.98 0.08
CA LYS A 175 -4.61 -22.34 1.46
C LYS A 175 -5.60 -21.66 2.40
N ALA A 176 -6.73 -22.32 2.64
CA ALA A 176 -7.82 -21.78 3.45
C ALA A 176 -7.45 -21.64 4.94
N ASP A 177 -6.51 -22.43 5.42
CA ASP A 177 -5.97 -22.41 6.79
C ASP A 177 -4.71 -21.54 6.93
N LEU A 178 -4.39 -20.71 5.93
CA LEU A 178 -3.28 -19.77 6.01
C LEU A 178 -3.48 -18.84 7.22
N ASN A 179 -2.42 -18.71 8.02
CA ASN A 179 -2.33 -17.79 9.14
C ASN A 179 -0.86 -17.37 9.29
N GLU A 180 -0.46 -16.35 8.53
CA GLU A 180 0.88 -15.78 8.53
C GLU A 180 0.85 -14.43 9.23
N VAL A 181 1.72 -14.25 10.23
CA VAL A 181 1.72 -13.08 11.11
C VAL A 181 3.09 -12.43 11.01
N ASP A 182 3.08 -11.15 10.65
CA ASP A 182 4.29 -10.34 10.53
C ASP A 182 4.17 -9.09 11.39
N GLU A 183 5.30 -8.65 11.93
CA GLU A 183 5.40 -7.32 12.53
C GLU A 183 5.43 -6.30 11.40
N TYR A 184 4.75 -5.16 11.59
CA TYR A 184 4.79 -4.09 10.62
C TYR A 184 4.91 -2.71 11.25
N THR A 185 5.36 -1.77 10.43
CA THR A 185 5.29 -0.33 10.70
C THR A 185 4.75 0.37 9.47
N CYS A 186 3.95 1.42 9.68
CA CYS A 186 3.43 2.24 8.58
C CYS A 186 3.60 3.72 8.92
N GLN A 187 4.32 4.45 8.07
CA GLN A 187 4.60 5.88 8.23
C GLN A 187 4.42 6.59 6.89
N GLY A 188 3.37 7.40 6.79
CA GLY A 188 3.02 8.11 5.55
C GLY A 188 2.81 7.14 4.37
N ASN A 189 3.66 7.26 3.36
CA ASN A 189 3.62 6.43 2.14
C ASN A 189 4.55 5.22 2.18
N GLN A 190 5.09 4.88 3.35
CA GLN A 190 5.96 3.73 3.54
C GLN A 190 5.32 2.73 4.51
N PHE A 191 5.37 1.46 4.14
CA PHE A 191 4.98 0.32 4.95
C PHE A 191 6.14 -0.66 4.97
N THR A 192 6.45 -1.23 6.12
CA THR A 192 7.56 -2.17 6.29
C THR A 192 7.09 -3.33 7.13
N GLU A 193 7.35 -4.54 6.65
CA GLU A 193 7.06 -5.79 7.34
C GLU A 193 8.35 -6.54 7.66
N GLN A 194 8.30 -7.32 8.73
CA GLN A 194 9.35 -8.24 9.09
C GLN A 194 8.82 -9.42 9.87
N ASN A 195 9.53 -10.55 9.72
CA ASN A 195 9.32 -11.72 10.54
C ASN A 195 10.68 -12.32 10.90
N ALA A 196 11.13 -12.01 12.11
CA ALA A 196 12.45 -12.43 12.58
C ALA A 196 12.62 -13.96 12.62
N ALA A 197 11.52 -14.71 12.78
CA ALA A 197 11.57 -16.16 12.90
C ALA A 197 11.94 -16.86 11.58
N ASN A 198 11.64 -16.24 10.43
CA ASN A 198 11.89 -16.81 9.11
C ASN A 198 12.84 -15.96 8.23
N GLY A 199 13.36 -14.84 8.77
CA GLY A 199 14.26 -13.94 8.04
C GLY A 199 13.57 -13.11 6.96
N TYR A 200 12.24 -13.01 6.99
CA TYR A 200 11.47 -12.17 6.08
C TYR A 200 11.61 -10.69 6.46
N ARG A 201 11.79 -9.87 5.43
CA ARG A 201 11.67 -8.42 5.50
C ARG A 201 11.13 -7.91 4.18
N SER A 202 10.25 -6.92 4.22
CA SER A 202 9.79 -6.25 3.01
C SER A 202 9.54 -4.77 3.26
N VAL A 203 9.89 -3.93 2.28
CA VAL A 203 9.66 -2.48 2.28
C VAL A 203 8.78 -2.13 1.10
N TRP A 204 7.75 -1.34 1.37
CA TRP A 204 6.65 -1.07 0.48
C TRP A 204 6.48 0.43 0.35
N VAL A 205 6.13 0.87 -0.86
CA VAL A 205 5.75 2.25 -1.14
C VAL A 205 4.32 2.29 -1.63
N ARG A 206 3.57 3.30 -1.18
CA ARG A 206 2.20 3.53 -1.65
C ARG A 206 2.24 3.89 -3.14
N ILE A 207 1.31 3.34 -3.91
CA ILE A 207 1.12 3.71 -5.31
C ILE A 207 0.04 4.81 -5.36
N ASP A 208 0.43 6.04 -5.70
CA ASP A 208 -0.51 7.14 -5.84
C ASP A 208 -1.49 6.90 -7.00
N GLY A 209 -2.76 7.28 -6.83
CA GLY A 209 -3.78 7.26 -7.89
C GLY A 209 -4.68 6.02 -7.94
N ALA A 210 -4.45 5.02 -7.09
CA ALA A 210 -5.37 3.89 -6.89
C ALA A 210 -5.79 3.80 -5.41
N GLY A 211 -7.02 4.22 -5.13
CA GLY A 211 -7.73 3.88 -3.89
C GLY A 211 -7.02 4.24 -2.57
N VAL A 212 -7.02 5.51 -2.20
CA VAL A 212 -7.18 5.82 -0.77
C VAL A 212 -8.66 5.58 -0.50
N TYR A 213 -9.00 4.44 0.09
CA TYR A 213 -10.33 4.21 0.64
C TYR A 213 -10.45 5.08 1.89
N GLY A 214 -10.75 6.37 1.69
CA GLY A 214 -11.05 7.35 2.73
C GLY A 214 -12.54 7.44 3.00
#